data_AF-A0AAW8RNC3-F1
#
_entry.id   AF-A0AAW8RNC3-F1
#
_cell.length_a   1.000
_cell.length_b   1.000
_cell.length_c   1.000
_cell.angle_alpha   90.00
_cell.angle_beta   90.00
_cell.angle_gamma   90.00
#
_symmetry.space_group_name_H-M   'P 1'
#
loop_
_entity.id
_entity.type
_entity.pdbx_description
1 polymer ?
#
loop_
_entity_poly.entity_id
_entity_poly.type
_entity_poly.pdbx_seq_one_letter_code
_entity_poly.pdbx_strand_id
1 'polypeptide(L)'
;MDTALVGLGVSLADLLSRNTIDYVGNKMRLAKEKKDLESQSVAYEEIINQLLTDKNESIFLATKYKEAYEQITISDEDIEYLQKTMRGAIQILFALSPQTDEVKASVETLIELLNKDTLKTMQLLGFNYKEAIGQPLTEVCSQAIKEKLRVSSSTSKNKKR
;
A
#
# COMPACT_ATOMS: atom_id res chain seq x y z
N MET A 1 19.12 1.07 8.68
CA MET A 1 18.22 2.16 8.26
C MET A 1 17.78 1.83 6.86
N ASP A 2 16.47 1.83 6.58
CA ASP A 2 15.92 1.48 5.27
C ASP A 2 16.53 2.36 4.17
N THR A 3 17.13 1.75 3.15
CA THR A 3 17.72 2.45 1.99
C THR A 3 16.68 3.31 1.26
N ALA A 4 15.40 2.90 1.30
CA ALA A 4 14.28 3.65 0.76
C ALA A 4 14.03 4.98 1.49
N LEU A 5 14.14 5.00 2.82
CA LEU A 5 13.90 6.19 3.64
C LEU A 5 15.02 7.23 3.46
N VAL A 6 16.26 6.75 3.28
CA VAL A 6 17.41 7.61 2.94
C VAL A 6 17.22 8.26 1.57
N GLY A 7 16.74 7.51 0.57
CA GLY A 7 16.41 8.06 -0.75
C GLY A 7 15.33 9.16 -0.70
N LEU A 8 14.27 8.92 0.09
CA LEU A 8 13.21 9.92 0.30
C LEU A 8 13.75 11.19 1.00
N GLY A 9 14.66 11.03 1.96
CA GLY A 9 15.30 12.17 2.64
C GLY A 9 16.15 13.03 1.70
N VAL A 10 16.88 12.41 0.77
CA VAL A 10 17.66 13.14 -0.25
C VAL A 10 16.71 13.92 -1.18
N SER A 11 15.65 13.30 -1.67
CA SER A 11 14.65 13.97 -2.51
C SER A 11 13.96 15.13 -1.78
N LEU A 12 13.70 14.99 -0.48
CA LEU A 12 13.13 16.05 0.35
C LEU A 12 14.08 17.24 0.48
N ALA A 13 15.35 16.99 0.81
CA ALA A 13 16.36 18.03 0.98
C ALA A 13 16.55 18.83 -0.31
N ASP A 14 16.59 18.13 -1.45
CA ASP A 14 16.69 18.74 -2.77
C ASP A 14 15.47 19.64 -3.08
N LEU A 15 14.25 19.14 -2.87
CA LEU A 15 13.01 19.91 -3.08
C LEU A 15 12.95 21.16 -2.20
N LEU A 16 13.29 21.03 -0.92
CA LEU A 16 13.34 22.14 0.03
C LEU A 16 14.35 23.21 -0.40
N SER A 17 15.51 22.81 -0.91
CA SER A 17 16.55 23.75 -1.37
C SER A 17 16.07 24.63 -2.53
N ARG A 18 15.27 24.05 -3.44
CA ARG A 18 14.76 24.72 -4.64
C ARG A 18 13.48 25.54 -4.41
N ASN A 19 12.76 25.31 -3.31
CA ASN A 19 11.50 26.01 -2.97
C ASN A 19 11.63 27.05 -1.86
N THR A 20 12.85 27.40 -1.46
CA THR A 20 13.05 28.48 -0.48
C THR A 20 12.54 29.81 -1.03
N ILE A 21 11.97 30.63 -0.13
CA ILE A 21 11.46 31.97 -0.47
C ILE A 21 12.56 32.83 -1.11
N ASP A 22 13.80 32.70 -0.64
CA ASP A 22 14.95 33.45 -1.17
C ASP A 22 15.33 33.00 -2.58
N TYR A 23 15.29 31.70 -2.88
CA TYR A 23 15.61 31.19 -4.23
C TYR A 23 14.55 31.62 -5.26
N VAL A 24 13.27 31.44 -4.94
CA VAL A 24 12.16 31.84 -5.81
C VAL A 24 12.10 33.37 -5.94
N GLY A 25 12.29 34.10 -4.83
CA GLY A 25 12.33 35.56 -4.81
C GLY A 25 13.47 36.13 -5.65
N ASN A 26 14.65 35.52 -5.60
CA ASN A 26 15.78 35.90 -6.47
C ASN A 26 15.47 35.64 -7.95
N LYS A 27 14.85 34.50 -8.30
CA LYS A 27 14.42 34.24 -9.69
C LYS A 27 13.39 35.25 -10.17
N MET A 28 12.40 35.59 -9.35
CA MET A 28 11.42 36.64 -9.66
C MET A 28 12.08 38.01 -9.88
N ARG A 29 13.08 38.37 -9.06
CA ARG A 29 13.83 39.62 -9.20
C ARG A 29 14.63 39.64 -10.50
N LEU A 30 15.35 38.56 -10.81
CA LEU A 30 16.10 38.42 -12.06
C LEU A 30 15.17 38.46 -13.29
N ALA A 31 14.00 37.85 -13.21
CA ALA A 31 12.99 37.94 -14.27
C ALA A 31 12.51 39.38 -14.48
N LYS A 32 12.36 40.15 -13.40
CA LYS A 32 11.94 41.57 -13.44
C LYS A 32 13.00 42.52 -13.99
N GLU A 33 14.29 42.16 -13.87
CA GLU A 33 15.42 42.95 -14.38
C GLU A 33 15.64 42.76 -15.90
N LYS A 34 14.91 41.84 -16.55
CA LYS A 34 14.97 41.66 -18.02
C LYS A 34 14.43 42.89 -18.75
N LYS A 35 15.09 43.24 -19.87
CA LYS A 35 14.86 44.50 -20.59
C LYS A 35 13.64 44.48 -21.52
N ASP A 36 13.27 43.31 -22.03
CA ASP A 36 12.15 43.15 -22.95
C ASP A 36 11.01 42.31 -22.34
N LEU A 37 9.77 42.69 -22.69
CA LEU A 37 8.55 42.07 -22.19
C LEU A 37 8.43 40.59 -22.57
N GLU A 38 8.94 40.21 -23.74
CA GLU A 38 8.88 38.84 -24.24
C GLU A 38 9.76 37.92 -23.39
N SER A 39 11.02 38.28 -23.19
CA SER A 39 11.96 37.53 -22.34
C SER A 39 11.55 37.52 -20.87
N GLN A 40 10.86 38.57 -20.41
CA GLN A 40 10.27 38.63 -19.08
C GLN A 40 9.09 37.66 -18.94
N SER A 41 8.19 37.59 -19.94
CA SER A 41 7.09 36.62 -19.99
C SER A 41 7.61 35.18 -19.96
N VAL A 42 8.60 34.88 -20.80
CA VAL A 42 9.24 33.55 -20.86
C VAL A 42 9.87 33.19 -19.50
N ALA A 43 10.52 34.15 -18.83
CA ALA A 43 11.11 33.90 -17.50
C ALA A 43 10.04 33.60 -16.44
N TYR A 44 8.90 34.30 -16.47
CA TYR A 44 7.80 34.02 -15.54
C TYR A 44 7.14 32.68 -15.83
N GLU A 45 6.92 32.33 -17.10
CA GLU A 45 6.42 31.00 -17.47
C GLU A 45 7.35 29.89 -17.00
N GLU A 46 8.66 30.06 -17.14
CA GLU A 46 9.65 29.10 -16.65
C GLU A 46 9.59 28.94 -15.13
N ILE A 47 9.49 30.05 -14.38
CA ILE A 47 9.31 30.02 -12.91
C ILE A 47 8.02 29.30 -12.54
N ILE A 48 6.91 29.59 -13.22
CA ILE A 48 5.61 28.97 -12.95
C ILE A 48 5.67 27.47 -13.22
N ASN A 49 6.21 27.05 -14.36
CA ASN A 49 6.33 25.65 -14.74
C ASN A 49 7.23 24.87 -13.76
N GLN A 50 8.31 25.50 -13.29
CA GLN A 50 9.20 24.91 -12.31
C GLN A 50 8.50 24.72 -10.95
N LEU A 51 7.78 25.74 -10.46
CA LEU A 51 6.98 25.64 -9.23
C LEU A 51 5.87 24.59 -9.34
N LEU A 52 5.26 24.45 -10.51
CA LEU A 52 4.23 23.43 -10.75
C LEU A 52 4.82 22.02 -10.75
N THR A 53 6.02 21.85 -11.30
CA THR A 53 6.79 20.60 -11.25
C THR A 53 7.16 20.25 -9.80
N ASP A 54 7.73 21.20 -9.07
CA ASP A 54 8.13 21.03 -7.67
C ASP A 54 6.93 20.70 -6.76
N LYS A 55 5.75 21.27 -7.05
CA LYS A 55 4.50 20.89 -6.38
C LYS A 55 4.14 19.43 -6.63
N ASN A 56 4.22 18.95 -7.87
CA ASN A 56 3.90 17.56 -8.18
C ASN A 56 4.90 16.60 -7.53
N GLU A 57 6.19 16.95 -7.53
CA GLU A 57 7.23 16.22 -6.81
C GLU A 57 6.96 16.19 -5.29
N SER A 58 6.49 17.31 -4.72
CA SER A 58 6.12 17.38 -3.29
C SER A 58 4.95 16.46 -2.95
N ILE A 59 3.92 16.45 -3.80
CA ILE A 59 2.76 15.57 -3.63
C ILE A 59 3.21 14.11 -3.70
N PHE A 60 4.00 13.77 -4.72
CA PHE A 60 4.54 12.42 -4.89
C PHE A 60 5.36 11.98 -3.68
N LEU A 61 6.26 12.85 -3.21
CA LEU A 61 7.12 12.60 -2.04
C LEU A 61 6.29 12.45 -0.77
N ALA A 62 5.29 13.31 -0.54
CA ALA A 62 4.37 13.20 0.58
C ALA A 62 3.56 11.90 0.53
N THR A 63 3.10 11.48 -0.64
CA THR A 63 2.44 10.17 -0.82
C THR A 63 3.39 9.03 -0.50
N LYS A 64 4.67 9.10 -0.89
CA LYS A 64 5.66 8.07 -0.57
C LYS A 64 6.02 8.02 0.91
N TYR A 65 6.17 9.16 1.57
CA TYR A 65 6.31 9.23 3.02
C TYR A 65 5.07 8.71 3.74
N LYS A 66 3.88 9.04 3.23
CA LYS A 66 2.61 8.51 3.73
C LYS A 66 2.55 7.00 3.56
N GLU A 67 2.91 6.45 2.41
CA GLU A 67 2.97 4.99 2.20
C GLU A 67 4.00 4.30 3.08
N ALA A 68 5.16 4.93 3.32
CA ALA A 68 6.20 4.42 4.22
C ALA A 68 5.77 4.50 5.71
N TYR A 69 4.95 5.49 6.07
CA TYR A 69 4.42 5.66 7.43
C TYR A 69 3.15 4.83 7.68
N GLU A 70 2.28 4.73 6.68
CA GLU A 70 1.07 3.88 6.68
C GLU A 70 1.40 2.41 6.37
N GLN A 71 2.66 2.11 6.10
CA GLN A 71 3.17 0.75 6.18
C GLN A 71 2.97 0.28 7.63
N ILE A 72 1.94 -0.55 7.82
CA ILE A 72 1.78 -1.47 8.95
C ILE A 72 1.26 -0.80 10.23
N THR A 73 0.16 -0.03 10.13
CA THR A 73 -0.70 0.16 11.30
C THR A 73 -2.17 -0.08 10.96
N ILE A 74 -2.67 -1.27 11.24
CA ILE A 74 -4.12 -1.53 11.27
C ILE A 74 -4.67 -0.77 12.49
N SER A 75 -5.69 0.08 12.29
CA SER A 75 -6.39 0.78 13.38
C SER A 75 -7.01 -0.24 14.35
N ASP A 76 -7.21 0.14 15.61
CA ASP A 76 -7.84 -0.72 16.62
C ASP A 76 -9.19 -1.30 16.18
N GLU A 77 -9.97 -0.52 15.44
CA GLU A 77 -11.25 -0.93 14.85
C GLU A 77 -11.05 -1.90 13.68
N ASP A 78 -10.06 -1.64 12.83
CA ASP A 78 -9.73 -2.49 11.68
C ASP A 78 -9.16 -3.86 12.11
N ILE A 79 -8.49 -3.94 13.28
CA ILE A 79 -8.03 -5.21 13.86
C ILE A 79 -9.22 -6.07 14.31
N GLU A 80 -10.29 -5.45 14.85
CA GLU A 80 -11.50 -6.18 15.23
C GLU A 80 -12.24 -6.72 13.99
N TYR A 81 -12.34 -5.91 12.94
CA TYR A 81 -12.89 -6.39 11.66
C TYR A 81 -12.04 -7.48 11.03
N LEU A 82 -10.71 -7.37 11.10
CA LEU A 82 -9.80 -8.38 10.60
C LEU A 82 -9.96 -9.69 11.38
N GLN A 83 -9.97 -9.64 12.72
CA GLN A 83 -10.18 -10.81 13.56
C GLN A 83 -11.51 -11.51 13.22
N LYS A 84 -12.60 -10.75 13.08
CA LYS A 84 -13.92 -11.31 12.76
C LYS A 84 -13.96 -11.93 11.36
N THR A 85 -13.36 -11.25 10.39
CA THR A 85 -13.30 -11.72 8.99
C THR A 85 -12.42 -12.96 8.88
N MET A 86 -11.28 -12.99 9.55
CA MET A 86 -10.37 -14.13 9.57
C MET A 86 -10.99 -15.35 10.25
N ARG A 87 -11.69 -15.15 11.38
CA ARG A 87 -12.45 -16.24 12.02
C ARG A 87 -13.48 -16.84 11.05
N GLY A 88 -14.21 -15.99 10.33
CA GLY A 88 -15.18 -16.44 9.32
C GLY A 88 -14.53 -17.17 8.15
N ALA A 89 -13.42 -16.65 7.62
CA ALA A 89 -12.68 -17.27 6.53
C ALA A 89 -12.10 -18.64 6.91
N ILE A 90 -11.52 -18.76 8.10
CA ILE A 90 -10.98 -20.03 8.63
C ILE A 90 -12.11 -21.05 8.82
N GLN A 91 -13.26 -20.63 9.34
CA GLN A 91 -14.42 -21.52 9.48
C GLN A 91 -14.93 -22.03 8.12
N ILE A 92 -15.00 -21.16 7.11
CA ILE A 92 -15.39 -21.55 5.75
C ILE A 92 -14.36 -22.52 5.16
N LEU A 93 -13.06 -22.20 5.25
CA LEU A 93 -11.99 -23.05 4.74
C LEU A 93 -11.98 -24.42 5.44
N PHE A 94 -12.20 -24.45 6.75
CA PHE A 94 -12.28 -25.68 7.53
C PHE A 94 -13.52 -26.50 7.18
N ALA A 95 -14.65 -25.86 6.86
CA ALA A 95 -15.85 -26.54 6.36
C ALA A 95 -15.62 -27.21 4.99
N LEU A 96 -14.60 -26.80 4.23
CA LEU A 96 -14.17 -27.48 3.00
C LEU A 96 -13.18 -28.64 3.25
N SER A 97 -12.69 -28.82 4.49
CA SER A 97 -11.70 -29.83 4.86
C SER A 97 -12.33 -31.03 5.61
N PRO A 98 -11.67 -32.21 5.66
CA PRO A 98 -12.19 -33.35 6.42
C PRO A 98 -12.26 -33.06 7.93
N GLN A 99 -13.47 -33.13 8.47
CA GLN A 99 -13.82 -32.86 9.88
C GLN A 99 -13.29 -33.96 10.82
N THR A 100 -12.00 -33.91 11.13
CA THR A 100 -11.36 -34.73 12.18
C THR A 100 -11.20 -33.90 13.45
N ASP A 101 -11.28 -34.54 14.61
CA ASP A 101 -11.24 -33.83 15.90
C ASP A 101 -9.86 -33.21 16.19
N GLU A 102 -8.77 -33.75 15.65
CA GLU A 102 -7.42 -33.15 15.71
C GLU A 102 -7.33 -31.82 14.93
N VAL A 103 -7.98 -31.75 13.76
CA VAL A 103 -7.96 -30.52 12.95
C VAL A 103 -8.86 -29.45 13.57
N LYS A 104 -9.96 -29.82 14.24
CA LYS A 104 -10.78 -28.87 15.02
C LYS A 104 -9.96 -28.19 16.13
N ALA A 105 -9.24 -28.98 16.93
CA ALA A 105 -8.41 -28.46 18.02
C ALA A 105 -7.33 -27.51 17.50
N SER A 106 -6.67 -27.88 16.38
CA SER A 106 -5.65 -27.05 15.73
C SER A 106 -6.20 -25.72 15.22
N VAL A 107 -7.43 -25.73 14.67
CA VAL A 107 -8.14 -24.53 14.19
C VAL A 107 -8.52 -23.62 15.35
N GLU A 108 -8.97 -24.15 16.48
CA GLU A 108 -9.27 -23.35 17.67
C GLU A 108 -8.03 -22.64 18.22
N THR A 109 -6.88 -23.33 18.29
CA THR A 109 -5.60 -22.70 18.69
C THR A 109 -5.18 -21.59 17.73
N LEU A 110 -5.36 -21.78 16.41
CA LEU A 110 -5.12 -20.75 15.40
C LEU A 110 -6.03 -19.53 15.57
N ILE A 111 -7.29 -19.75 15.94
CA ILE A 111 -8.26 -18.69 16.22
C ILE A 111 -7.91 -17.91 17.50
N GLU A 112 -7.34 -18.57 18.51
CA GLU A 112 -6.84 -17.91 19.73
C GLU A 112 -5.60 -17.04 19.49
N LEU A 113 -4.70 -17.48 18.60
CA LEU A 113 -3.55 -16.68 18.16
C LEU A 113 -3.97 -15.44 17.36
N LEU A 114 -5.20 -15.41 16.84
CA LEU A 114 -5.79 -14.27 16.14
C LEU A 114 -6.51 -13.28 17.06
N ASN A 115 -6.16 -13.24 18.35
CA ASN A 115 -6.69 -12.21 19.24
C ASN A 115 -6.12 -10.82 18.91
N LYS A 116 -6.86 -9.77 19.28
CA LYS A 116 -6.51 -8.36 19.05
C LYS A 116 -5.13 -7.98 19.58
N ASP A 117 -4.78 -8.39 20.79
CA ASP A 117 -3.51 -8.09 21.45
C ASP A 117 -2.33 -8.83 20.80
N THR A 118 -2.51 -10.08 20.36
CA THR A 118 -1.49 -10.83 19.61
C THR A 118 -1.24 -10.18 18.25
N LEU A 119 -2.31 -9.77 17.56
CA LEU A 119 -2.19 -9.09 16.29
C LEU A 119 -1.51 -7.71 16.43
N LYS A 120 -1.84 -6.96 17.48
CA LYS A 120 -1.18 -5.68 17.79
C LYS A 120 0.30 -5.85 18.12
N THR A 121 0.65 -6.84 18.93
CA THR A 121 2.04 -7.08 19.34
C THR A 121 2.88 -7.52 18.14
N MET A 122 2.38 -8.41 17.29
CA MET A 122 3.04 -8.76 16.03
C MET A 122 3.18 -7.56 15.10
N GLN A 123 2.18 -6.68 15.02
CA GLN A 123 2.27 -5.43 14.25
C GLN A 123 3.38 -4.51 14.78
N LEU A 124 3.45 -4.34 16.11
CA LEU A 124 4.46 -3.53 16.79
C LEU A 124 5.88 -4.08 16.57
N LEU A 125 6.00 -5.40 16.42
CA LEU A 125 7.24 -6.09 16.07
C LEU A 125 7.58 -6.03 14.57
N GLY A 126 6.76 -5.35 13.75
CA GLY A 126 6.99 -5.13 12.32
C GLY A 126 6.36 -6.17 11.39
N PHE A 127 5.40 -6.98 11.87
CA PHE A 127 4.75 -8.00 11.06
C PHE A 127 3.80 -7.38 10.01
N ASN A 128 4.05 -7.65 8.73
CA ASN A 128 3.25 -7.13 7.61
C ASN A 128 2.08 -8.06 7.24
N TYR A 129 0.88 -7.79 7.78
CA TYR A 129 -0.32 -8.62 7.54
C TYR A 129 -0.79 -8.70 6.10
N LYS A 130 -0.58 -7.64 5.30
CA LYS A 130 -1.02 -7.62 3.90
C LYS A 130 -0.24 -8.64 3.07
N GLU A 131 1.06 -8.71 3.31
CA GLU A 131 1.98 -9.64 2.64
C GLU A 131 1.87 -11.05 3.23
N ALA A 132 1.90 -11.17 4.56
CA ALA A 132 1.95 -12.46 5.23
C ALA A 132 0.62 -13.24 5.20
N ILE A 133 -0.53 -12.56 5.12
CA ILE A 133 -1.85 -13.21 5.18
C ILE A 133 -2.74 -12.81 4.00
N GLY A 134 -2.83 -11.51 3.70
CA GLY A 134 -3.75 -11.00 2.68
C GLY A 134 -3.46 -11.54 1.26
N GLN A 135 -2.20 -11.45 0.82
CA GLN A 135 -1.77 -11.93 -0.49
C GLN A 135 -1.94 -13.46 -0.63
N PRO A 136 -1.42 -14.31 0.27
CA PRO A 136 -1.63 -15.76 0.22
C PRO A 136 -3.11 -16.15 0.19
N LEU A 137 -3.94 -15.52 1.02
CA LEU A 137 -5.38 -15.84 1.05
C LEU A 137 -6.07 -15.48 -0.27
N THR A 138 -5.70 -14.36 -0.87
CA THR A 138 -6.21 -13.94 -2.18
C THR A 138 -5.82 -14.94 -3.27
N GLU A 139 -4.59 -15.43 -3.23
CA GLU A 139 -4.09 -16.41 -4.19
C GLU A 139 -4.82 -17.75 -4.04
N VAL A 140 -4.96 -18.27 -2.82
CA VAL A 140 -5.72 -19.50 -2.54
C VAL A 140 -7.17 -19.38 -2.99
N CYS A 141 -7.83 -18.27 -2.70
CA CYS A 141 -9.20 -18.01 -3.18
C CYS A 141 -9.26 -18.00 -4.72
N SER A 142 -8.32 -17.33 -5.38
CA SER A 142 -8.24 -17.30 -6.85
C SER A 142 -8.05 -18.71 -7.44
N GLN A 143 -7.17 -19.51 -6.84
CA GLN A 143 -6.90 -20.89 -7.25
C GLN A 143 -8.14 -21.77 -7.04
N ALA A 144 -8.78 -21.71 -5.87
CA ALA A 144 -9.99 -22.48 -5.57
C ALA A 144 -11.15 -22.14 -6.53
N ILE A 145 -11.32 -20.86 -6.89
CA ILE A 145 -12.31 -20.43 -7.88
C ILE A 145 -11.95 -20.99 -9.27
N LYS A 146 -10.68 -20.87 -9.70
CA LYS A 146 -10.20 -21.42 -10.98
C LYS A 146 -10.38 -22.92 -11.08
N GLU A 147 -10.10 -23.67 -10.01
CA GLU A 147 -10.29 -25.11 -9.95
C GLU A 147 -11.77 -25.49 -10.05
N LYS A 148 -12.65 -24.85 -9.28
CA LYS A 148 -14.10 -25.08 -9.37
C LYS A 148 -14.68 -24.71 -10.74
N LEU A 149 -14.18 -23.65 -11.38
CA LEU A 149 -14.59 -23.27 -12.74
C LEU A 149 -14.01 -24.19 -13.82
N ARG A 150 -12.81 -24.75 -13.64
CA ARG A 150 -12.24 -25.75 -14.56
C ARG A 150 -13.04 -27.04 -14.56
N VAL A 151 -13.50 -27.50 -13.39
CA VAL A 151 -14.31 -28.73 -13.24
C VAL A 151 -15.66 -28.65 -13.98
N SER A 152 -16.24 -27.45 -14.17
CA SER A 152 -17.50 -27.32 -14.93
C SER A 152 -17.32 -27.49 -16.45
N SER A 153 -16.11 -27.23 -16.98
CA SER A 153 -15.82 -27.29 -18.42
C SER A 153 -15.51 -28.70 -18.95
N SER A 154 -15.09 -29.64 -18.09
CA SER A 154 -14.74 -31.01 -18.48
C SER A 154 -15.93 -31.99 -18.53
N THR A 155 -17.04 -31.69 -17.84
CA THR A 155 -18.19 -32.61 -17.73
C THR A 155 -19.11 -32.58 -18.97
N SER A 156 -18.97 -31.60 -19.87
CA SER A 156 -19.84 -31.44 -21.04
C SER A 156 -19.45 -32.29 -22.27
N LYS A 157 -18.28 -32.94 -22.30
CA LYS A 157 -17.80 -33.65 -23.50
C LYS A 157 -18.13 -35.13 -23.61
N ASN A 158 -18.84 -35.75 -22.66
CA ASN A 158 -19.07 -37.21 -22.69
C ASN A 158 -20.54 -37.65 -22.65
N LYS A 159 -21.40 -36.98 -23.43
CA LYS A 159 -22.77 -37.47 -23.71
C LYS A 159 -23.12 -37.36 -25.21
N LYS A 160 -22.41 -38.13 -26.03
CA LYS A 160 -22.86 -38.55 -27.37
C LYS A 160 -22.41 -39.99 -27.61
N ARG A 161 -23.24 -40.95 -27.21
CA ARG A 161 -23.38 -42.27 -27.83
C ARG A 161 -24.87 -42.56 -27.90
#